data_AF-A0A820CM26-F1
#
_entry.id   AF-A0A820CM26-F1
#
_cell.length_a   1.000
_cell.length_b   1.000
_cell.length_c   1.000
_cell.angle_alpha   90.00
_cell.angle_beta   90.00
_cell.angle_gamma   90.00
#
_symmetry.space_group_name_H-M   'P 1'
#
loop_
_entity.id
_entity.type
_entity.pdbx_description
1 polymer ?
#
loop_
_entity_poly.entity_id
_entity_poly.type
_entity_poly.pdbx_seq_one_letter_code
_entity_poly.pdbx_strand_id
1 'polypeptide(L)'
;MLASSGLKEHAGLCLLVMFFAVSNVRSQLTSFSSISCLNSQSLCGGSVCYDPTTQFCTKLGKVVQCIGICGSQCYNPNTQQCFNGTLCSLSEQLCIVKYDSGSGYEYNPPSYQCYNPTYSVCLNNSLCGYPSRLCNQRCLRYNQACVNNVTVCNFTNRYSYYQAGPVESCNGMCYDSATQQCINGTIQCINNCSGVCYNSSSHQCFNGTLCSLSEQLCIVKYDSGSGYLYQRPSHQCYNPTYSVCLNNSLCTYPSGLCNQRCLRYNQACVNNMTVCNITNRYSYYQAGRVESCNGMCYDSATQQCINGTIQCINNCSGVCYNSSSHQCFNGTLCSLSEQLCIVKYDSGSGYKYNPPSYQCYNPTYSVCFNDSLCGYPSQLCNQRCLRYNEVCVNNVTVCNVTNGSAMC
;
A
#
# COMPACT_ATOMS: atom_id res chain seq x y z
N MET A 1 -72.70 1.84 13.44
CA MET A 1 -72.73 1.81 11.96
C MET A 1 -71.39 1.29 11.48
N LEU A 2 -71.41 0.13 10.79
CA LEU A 2 -70.52 -0.38 9.71
C LEU A 2 -69.01 -0.05 9.81
N ALA A 3 -68.01 -0.91 9.63
CA ALA A 3 -67.79 -2.34 9.32
C ALA A 3 -66.25 -2.56 9.54
N SER A 4 -65.75 -3.71 10.03
CA SER A 4 -65.16 -4.83 9.23
C SER A 4 -64.24 -4.36 8.09
N SER A 5 -63.02 -4.84 7.81
CA SER A 5 -62.18 -5.98 8.21
C SER A 5 -60.94 -5.96 7.29
N GLY A 6 -59.79 -6.50 7.74
CA GLY A 6 -58.84 -7.17 6.85
C GLY A 6 -57.69 -6.35 6.23
N LEU A 7 -56.52 -6.40 6.87
CA LEU A 7 -55.22 -6.26 6.19
C LEU A 7 -54.30 -7.41 6.63
N LYS A 8 -54.48 -8.55 5.98
CA LYS A 8 -53.49 -9.63 5.84
C LYS A 8 -53.47 -9.95 4.36
N GLU A 9 -52.29 -10.28 3.85
CA GLU A 9 -51.95 -10.45 2.43
C GLU A 9 -51.67 -9.12 1.73
N HIS A 10 -50.39 -8.78 1.54
CA HIS A 10 -49.82 -8.08 0.36
C HIS A 10 -48.28 -7.95 0.47
N ALA A 11 -47.61 -8.91 1.10
CA ALA A 11 -46.13 -9.00 1.10
C ALA A 11 -45.58 -10.12 0.19
N GLY A 12 -46.46 -10.97 -0.36
CA GLY A 12 -46.07 -12.14 -1.16
C GLY A 12 -45.95 -11.92 -2.67
N LEU A 13 -46.45 -10.81 -3.22
CA LEU A 13 -46.51 -10.58 -4.67
C LEU A 13 -45.39 -9.69 -5.24
N CYS A 14 -44.64 -8.96 -4.41
CA CYS A 14 -43.53 -8.12 -4.90
C CYS A 14 -42.23 -8.90 -5.17
N LEU A 15 -42.07 -10.09 -4.56
CA LEU A 15 -40.83 -10.89 -4.68
C LEU A 15 -40.83 -11.83 -5.90
N LEU A 16 -41.99 -12.14 -6.47
CA LEU A 16 -42.13 -13.01 -7.64
C LEU A 16 -41.94 -12.27 -8.98
N VAL A 17 -42.13 -10.95 -9.04
CA VAL A 17 -41.86 -10.15 -10.24
C VAL A 17 -40.36 -9.85 -10.40
N MET A 18 -39.61 -9.77 -9.30
CA MET A 18 -38.15 -9.54 -9.34
C MET A 18 -37.38 -10.79 -9.84
N PHE A 19 -37.87 -12.00 -9.61
CA PHE A 19 -37.22 -13.22 -10.12
C PHE A 19 -37.45 -13.48 -11.62
N PHE A 20 -38.58 -13.02 -12.18
CA PHE A 20 -38.82 -13.09 -13.62
C PHE A 20 -38.11 -11.99 -14.43
N ALA A 21 -37.77 -10.85 -13.80
CA ALA A 21 -36.95 -9.81 -14.42
C ALA A 21 -35.45 -10.18 -14.43
N VAL A 22 -34.92 -10.81 -13.38
CA VAL A 22 -33.49 -11.21 -13.32
C VAL A 22 -33.20 -12.42 -14.22
N SER A 23 -34.19 -13.28 -14.47
CA SER A 23 -34.02 -14.45 -15.36
C SER A 23 -34.14 -14.12 -16.86
N ASN A 24 -34.68 -12.94 -17.22
CA ASN A 24 -34.76 -12.48 -18.61
C ASN A 24 -33.64 -11.49 -19.02
N VAL A 25 -32.89 -10.93 -18.06
CA VAL A 25 -31.76 -10.01 -18.39
C VAL A 25 -30.43 -10.75 -18.59
N ARG A 26 -30.37 -12.08 -18.35
CA ARG A 26 -29.13 -12.87 -18.55
C ARG A 26 -29.05 -13.65 -19.87
N SER A 27 -29.97 -13.44 -20.80
CA SER A 27 -29.95 -14.06 -22.15
C SER A 27 -29.77 -13.06 -23.30
N GLN A 28 -29.34 -11.83 -23.01
CA GLN A 28 -28.91 -10.86 -24.04
C GLN A 28 -27.50 -10.30 -23.77
N LEU A 29 -26.63 -11.10 -23.14
CA LEU A 29 -25.19 -10.86 -23.22
C LEU A 29 -24.68 -11.45 -24.53
N THR A 30 -24.62 -10.58 -25.54
CA THR A 30 -23.63 -10.62 -26.63
C THR A 30 -23.32 -12.01 -27.18
N SER A 31 -24.09 -12.44 -28.18
CA SER A 31 -23.53 -13.25 -29.25
C SER A 31 -22.45 -12.43 -29.96
N PHE A 32 -21.26 -12.29 -29.36
CA PHE A 32 -20.07 -12.07 -30.16
C PHE A 32 -19.95 -13.32 -31.01
N SER A 33 -20.32 -13.20 -32.28
CA SER A 33 -19.81 -14.10 -33.30
C SER A 33 -18.28 -14.01 -33.20
N SER A 34 -17.66 -14.87 -32.40
CA SER A 34 -16.22 -15.04 -32.41
C SER A 34 -15.92 -15.61 -33.78
N ILE A 35 -15.56 -14.73 -34.71
CA ILE A 35 -15.11 -15.13 -36.03
C ILE A 35 -13.78 -15.85 -35.81
N SER A 36 -13.84 -17.18 -35.90
CA SER A 36 -12.68 -18.05 -35.85
C SER A 36 -12.07 -18.12 -37.24
N CYS A 37 -10.92 -17.50 -37.41
CA CYS A 37 -10.15 -17.58 -38.66
C CYS A 37 -9.55 -18.98 -38.83
N LEU A 38 -9.31 -19.39 -40.08
CA LEU A 38 -8.55 -20.60 -40.37
C LEU A 38 -7.13 -20.50 -39.77
N ASN A 39 -6.48 -21.63 -39.50
CA ASN A 39 -5.16 -21.67 -38.85
C ASN A 39 -4.06 -20.84 -39.56
N SER A 40 -4.23 -20.55 -40.85
CA SER A 40 -3.31 -19.72 -41.65
C SER A 40 -3.75 -18.25 -41.77
N GLN A 41 -4.85 -17.84 -41.15
CA GLN A 41 -5.44 -16.52 -41.28
C GLN A 41 -5.43 -15.76 -39.94
N SER A 42 -5.39 -14.43 -40.02
CA SER A 42 -5.39 -13.52 -38.87
C SER A 42 -6.62 -12.61 -38.87
N LEU A 43 -7.04 -12.16 -37.69
CA LEU A 43 -8.21 -11.29 -37.53
C LEU A 43 -7.84 -9.82 -37.76
N CYS A 44 -8.61 -9.12 -38.58
CA CYS A 44 -8.50 -7.69 -38.88
C CYS A 44 -9.80 -6.98 -38.49
N GLY A 45 -9.71 -5.89 -37.71
CA GLY A 45 -10.86 -5.04 -37.37
C GLY A 45 -11.98 -5.73 -36.58
N GLY A 46 -11.73 -6.90 -35.98
CA GLY A 46 -12.70 -7.63 -35.17
C GLY A 46 -13.69 -8.50 -35.95
N SER A 47 -13.74 -8.42 -37.27
CA SER A 47 -14.75 -9.11 -38.08
C SER A 47 -14.29 -9.67 -39.44
N VAL A 48 -13.02 -9.51 -39.81
CA VAL A 48 -12.53 -9.99 -41.11
C VAL A 48 -11.27 -10.84 -40.91
N CYS A 49 -11.28 -12.06 -41.45
CA CYS A 49 -10.07 -12.88 -41.52
C CYS A 49 -9.31 -12.55 -42.80
N TYR A 50 -7.98 -12.40 -42.69
CA TYR A 50 -7.10 -12.22 -43.84
C TYR A 50 -5.94 -13.19 -43.80
N ASP A 51 -5.43 -13.55 -44.97
CA ASP A 51 -4.22 -14.34 -45.09
C ASP A 51 -2.99 -13.41 -45.00
N PRO A 52 -2.19 -13.48 -43.92
CA PRO A 52 -1.05 -12.58 -43.71
C PRO A 52 0.09 -12.79 -44.74
N THR A 53 0.04 -13.84 -45.55
CA THR A 53 1.02 -14.09 -46.62
C THR A 53 0.69 -13.36 -47.92
N THR A 54 -0.58 -13.01 -48.15
CA THR A 54 -1.06 -12.39 -49.40
C THR A 54 -1.89 -11.13 -49.17
N GLN A 55 -2.22 -10.81 -47.91
CA GLN A 55 -3.00 -9.64 -47.51
C GLN A 55 -2.45 -9.02 -46.20
N PHE A 56 -2.79 -7.76 -45.90
CA PHE A 56 -2.52 -7.14 -44.60
C PHE A 56 -3.70 -6.29 -44.09
N CYS A 57 -3.77 -6.14 -42.77
CA CYS A 57 -4.77 -5.32 -42.09
C CYS A 57 -4.26 -3.89 -41.88
N THR A 58 -4.99 -2.91 -42.42
CA THR A 58 -4.74 -1.50 -42.13
C THR A 58 -5.17 -1.14 -40.70
N LYS A 59 -4.62 -0.06 -40.13
CA LYS A 59 -5.06 0.47 -38.82
C LYS A 59 -6.58 0.78 -38.75
N LEU A 60 -7.23 0.92 -39.90
CA LEU A 60 -8.68 1.15 -40.04
C LEU A 60 -9.49 -0.15 -40.16
N GLY A 61 -8.88 -1.32 -39.94
CA GLY A 61 -9.56 -2.61 -40.02
C GLY A 61 -9.90 -3.08 -41.44
N LYS A 62 -9.30 -2.48 -42.48
CA LYS A 62 -9.47 -2.91 -43.87
C LYS A 62 -8.38 -3.88 -44.30
N VAL A 63 -8.77 -4.97 -44.95
CA VAL A 63 -7.88 -5.94 -45.58
C VAL A 63 -7.49 -5.46 -46.98
N VAL A 64 -6.20 -5.43 -47.26
CA VAL A 64 -5.65 -4.99 -48.56
C VAL A 64 -4.68 -6.05 -49.06
N GLN A 65 -4.66 -6.28 -50.37
CA GLN A 65 -3.73 -7.22 -51.01
C GLN A 65 -2.28 -6.69 -50.93
N CYS A 66 -1.32 -7.60 -50.73
CA CYS A 66 0.06 -7.20 -50.53
C CYS A 66 0.65 -6.56 -51.78
N ILE A 67 1.29 -5.41 -51.60
CA ILE A 67 2.05 -4.74 -52.66
C ILE A 67 3.50 -5.26 -52.66
N GLY A 68 4.00 -5.72 -51.50
CA GLY A 68 5.28 -6.43 -51.37
C GLY A 68 5.33 -7.31 -50.11
N ILE A 69 6.31 -8.22 -50.07
CA ILE A 69 6.56 -9.14 -48.95
C ILE A 69 7.94 -8.84 -48.35
N CYS A 70 8.02 -8.77 -47.03
CA CYS A 70 9.23 -8.60 -46.23
C CYS A 70 9.33 -9.72 -45.20
N GLY A 71 10.22 -10.69 -45.43
CA GLY A 71 10.24 -11.91 -44.62
C GLY A 71 8.93 -12.69 -44.78
N SER A 72 8.14 -12.80 -43.72
CA SER A 72 6.80 -13.40 -43.73
C SER A 72 5.66 -12.38 -43.64
N GLN A 73 5.98 -11.08 -43.65
CA GLN A 73 5.00 -10.00 -43.48
C GLN A 73 4.79 -9.21 -44.76
N CYS A 74 3.54 -8.89 -45.02
CA CYS A 74 3.20 -7.98 -46.11
C CYS A 74 3.36 -6.52 -45.73
N TYR A 75 3.74 -5.69 -46.72
CA TYR A 75 3.93 -4.26 -46.51
C TYR A 75 3.61 -3.41 -47.74
N ASN A 76 3.48 -2.11 -47.51
CA ASN A 76 3.26 -1.11 -48.56
C ASN A 76 4.55 -0.32 -48.82
N PRO A 77 5.22 -0.50 -49.97
CA PRO A 77 6.48 0.16 -50.29
C PRO A 77 6.36 1.70 -50.42
N ASN A 78 5.15 2.23 -50.60
CA ASN A 78 4.92 3.68 -50.65
C ASN A 78 4.96 4.35 -49.27
N THR A 79 4.94 3.56 -48.18
CA THR A 79 4.89 4.08 -46.80
C THR A 79 5.89 3.41 -45.85
N GLN A 80 6.46 2.29 -46.27
CA GLN A 80 7.32 1.43 -45.48
C GLN A 80 8.45 0.90 -46.35
N GLN A 81 9.52 0.47 -45.70
CA GLN A 81 10.67 -0.16 -46.33
C GLN A 81 11.03 -1.44 -45.57
N CYS A 82 11.48 -2.44 -46.31
CA CYS A 82 11.88 -3.73 -45.77
C CYS A 82 13.40 -3.80 -45.66
N PHE A 83 13.90 -4.08 -44.45
CA PHE A 83 15.31 -4.35 -44.20
C PHE A 83 15.46 -5.73 -43.57
N ASN A 84 16.07 -6.67 -44.30
CA ASN A 84 16.39 -8.02 -43.82
C ASN A 84 15.22 -8.73 -43.10
N GLY A 85 14.00 -8.62 -43.65
CA GLY A 85 12.78 -9.19 -43.07
C GLY A 85 12.10 -8.35 -41.98
N THR A 86 12.61 -7.15 -41.67
CA THR A 86 12.04 -6.19 -40.71
C THR A 86 11.42 -4.99 -41.44
N LEU A 87 10.21 -4.61 -41.04
CA LEU A 87 9.50 -3.46 -41.62
C LEU A 87 9.78 -2.18 -40.84
N CYS A 88 10.33 -1.18 -41.53
CA CYS A 88 10.57 0.16 -41.01
C CYS A 88 9.76 1.21 -41.79
N SER A 89 9.50 2.35 -41.18
CA SER A 89 8.93 3.52 -41.86
C SER A 89 9.96 4.12 -42.82
N LEU A 90 9.52 4.86 -43.85
CA LEU A 90 10.44 5.49 -44.83
C LEU A 90 11.45 6.47 -44.22
N SER A 91 11.16 7.03 -43.05
CA SER A 91 12.03 7.95 -42.30
C SER A 91 12.94 7.26 -41.29
N GLU A 92 12.86 5.94 -41.17
CA GLU A 92 13.62 5.14 -40.20
C GLU A 92 14.77 4.40 -40.86
N GLN A 93 15.76 3.99 -40.08
CA GLN A 93 16.85 3.11 -40.50
C GLN A 93 16.87 1.85 -39.65
N LEU A 94 17.47 0.77 -40.16
CA LEU A 94 17.63 -0.47 -39.41
C LEU A 94 18.92 -0.46 -38.58
N CYS A 95 18.82 -0.77 -37.30
CA CYS A 95 19.96 -1.07 -36.42
C CYS A 95 19.95 -2.55 -36.04
N ILE A 96 21.11 -3.19 -36.14
CA ILE A 96 21.33 -4.54 -35.60
C ILE A 96 21.81 -4.34 -34.15
N VAL A 97 20.90 -4.46 -33.20
CA VAL A 97 21.16 -4.25 -31.78
C VAL A 97 21.64 -5.55 -31.16
N LYS A 98 22.95 -5.63 -30.90
CA LYS A 98 23.57 -6.71 -30.13
C LYS A 98 23.66 -6.35 -28.64
N TYR A 99 23.77 -5.06 -28.32
CA TYR A 99 23.90 -4.60 -26.94
C TYR A 99 22.84 -3.55 -26.60
N ASP A 100 22.19 -3.70 -25.46
CA ASP A 100 21.31 -2.67 -24.91
C ASP A 100 22.14 -1.45 -24.47
N SER A 101 21.82 -0.26 -24.99
CA SER A 101 22.59 0.96 -24.74
C SER A 101 22.49 1.48 -23.31
N GLY A 102 21.50 1.03 -22.54
CA GLY A 102 21.37 1.35 -21.12
C GLY A 102 22.23 0.43 -20.25
N SER A 103 21.94 -0.86 -20.30
CA SER A 103 22.43 -1.88 -19.39
C SER A 103 23.72 -2.56 -19.85
N GLY A 104 24.05 -2.49 -21.14
CA GLY A 104 25.11 -3.29 -21.74
C GLY A 104 24.74 -4.76 -21.91
N TYR A 105 23.47 -5.13 -21.72
CA TYR A 105 22.98 -6.50 -21.90
C TYR A 105 23.16 -6.96 -23.35
N GLU A 106 23.72 -8.16 -23.54
CA GLU A 106 23.92 -8.76 -24.86
C GLU A 106 22.67 -9.54 -25.30
N TYR A 107 22.11 -9.17 -26.45
CA TYR A 107 21.05 -9.93 -27.11
C TYR A 107 21.66 -11.07 -27.94
N ASN A 108 21.28 -12.31 -27.60
CA ASN A 108 21.58 -13.49 -28.40
C ASN A 108 20.28 -14.28 -28.65
N PRO A 109 19.70 -14.26 -29.87
CA PRO A 109 20.21 -13.62 -31.08
C PRO A 109 20.10 -12.08 -31.07
N PRO A 110 20.85 -11.35 -31.93
CA PRO A 110 20.75 -9.90 -32.08
C PRO A 110 19.34 -9.45 -32.45
N SER A 111 18.92 -8.30 -31.93
CA SER A 111 17.62 -7.70 -32.18
C SER A 111 17.70 -6.74 -33.38
N TYR A 112 16.73 -6.79 -34.29
CA TYR A 112 16.59 -5.87 -35.40
C TYR A 112 15.61 -4.77 -35.04
N GLN A 113 16.07 -3.51 -34.97
CA GLN A 113 15.24 -2.38 -34.53
C GLN A 113 15.29 -1.23 -35.53
N CYS A 114 14.11 -0.75 -35.92
CA CYS A 114 13.97 0.48 -36.69
C CYS A 114 14.16 1.69 -35.78
N TYR A 115 14.88 2.71 -36.24
CA TYR A 115 15.12 3.93 -35.48
C TYR A 115 15.09 5.17 -36.35
N ASN A 116 14.72 6.31 -35.76
CA ASN A 116 14.73 7.59 -36.45
C ASN A 116 16.10 8.27 -36.26
N PRO A 117 16.85 8.55 -37.35
CA PRO A 117 18.19 9.15 -37.28
C PRO A 117 18.19 10.58 -36.71
N THR A 118 17.03 11.24 -36.66
CA THR A 118 16.86 12.56 -36.04
C THR A 118 17.00 12.50 -34.51
N TYR A 119 16.60 11.38 -33.90
CA TYR A 119 16.54 11.22 -32.45
C TYR A 119 17.50 10.18 -31.90
N SER A 120 18.13 9.38 -32.76
CA SER A 120 18.98 8.28 -32.34
C SER A 120 19.99 7.88 -33.41
N VAL A 121 21.05 7.19 -33.00
CA VAL A 121 22.07 6.64 -33.91
C VAL A 121 22.38 5.20 -33.53
N CYS A 122 22.63 4.36 -34.52
CA CYS A 122 23.14 3.01 -34.35
C CYS A 122 24.67 3.03 -34.41
N LEU A 123 25.34 2.72 -33.29
CA LEU A 123 26.80 2.67 -33.22
C LEU A 123 27.25 1.37 -32.56
N ASN A 124 28.16 0.65 -33.22
CA ASN A 124 28.72 -0.63 -32.72
C ASN A 124 27.65 -1.59 -32.20
N ASN A 125 26.59 -1.80 -33.00
CA ASN A 125 25.47 -2.67 -32.67
C ASN A 125 24.69 -2.24 -31.40
N SER A 126 24.66 -0.94 -31.09
CA SER A 126 23.88 -0.36 -29.99
C SER A 126 23.06 0.82 -30.50
N LEU A 127 21.80 0.95 -30.06
CA LEU A 127 20.93 2.07 -30.44
C LEU A 127 20.92 3.16 -29.36
N CYS A 128 21.25 4.40 -29.73
CA CYS A 128 21.63 5.43 -28.77
C CYS A 128 20.88 6.73 -29.05
N GLY A 129 20.19 7.28 -28.03
CA GLY A 129 19.41 8.50 -28.17
C GLY A 129 20.26 9.76 -28.22
N TYR A 130 19.98 10.66 -29.17
CA TYR A 130 20.52 12.02 -29.22
C TYR A 130 19.77 12.96 -28.26
N PRO A 131 20.41 14.02 -27.74
CA PRO A 131 21.85 14.33 -27.77
C PRO A 131 22.64 13.79 -26.57
N SER A 132 21.96 13.28 -25.53
CA SER A 132 22.55 13.04 -24.21
C SER A 132 23.30 11.71 -24.05
N ARG A 133 23.28 10.80 -25.04
CA ARG A 133 23.91 9.47 -24.94
C ARG A 133 25.05 9.20 -25.91
N LEU A 134 25.63 10.25 -26.50
CA LEU A 134 26.76 10.13 -27.39
C LEU A 134 28.01 10.77 -26.76
N CYS A 135 29.14 10.07 -26.78
CA CYS A 135 30.44 10.62 -26.40
C CYS A 135 31.54 9.99 -27.24
N ASN A 136 32.29 10.79 -28.00
CA ASN A 136 33.37 10.31 -28.85
C ASN A 136 33.00 9.03 -29.67
N GLN A 137 31.87 9.09 -30.38
CA GLN A 137 31.33 7.97 -31.18
C GLN A 137 31.01 6.69 -30.39
N ARG A 138 30.83 6.81 -29.07
CA ARG A 138 30.41 5.73 -28.19
C ARG A 138 29.10 6.07 -27.51
N CYS A 139 28.32 5.04 -27.25
CA CYS A 139 27.06 5.18 -26.54
C CYS A 139 27.30 5.16 -25.04
N LEU A 140 26.74 6.16 -24.36
CA LEU A 140 26.83 6.27 -22.91
C LEU A 140 25.84 5.31 -22.24
N ARG A 141 26.31 4.62 -21.20
CA ARG A 141 25.46 3.88 -20.27
C ARG A 141 24.59 4.84 -19.46
N TYR A 142 23.56 4.30 -18.81
CA TYR A 142 22.63 5.11 -18.02
C TYR A 142 23.26 5.87 -16.85
N ASN A 143 24.46 5.46 -16.41
CA ASN A 143 25.23 6.07 -15.34
C ASN A 143 26.46 6.83 -15.85
N GLN A 144 26.48 7.19 -17.14
CA GLN A 144 27.59 7.88 -17.75
C GLN A 144 27.17 9.25 -18.29
N ALA A 145 28.09 10.21 -18.22
CA ALA A 145 27.96 11.52 -18.87
C ALA A 145 29.15 11.79 -19.79
N CYS A 146 28.92 12.54 -20.86
CA CYS A 146 30.00 13.05 -21.70
C CYS A 146 30.37 14.47 -21.30
N VAL A 147 31.66 14.71 -21.08
CA VAL A 147 32.21 16.03 -20.84
C VAL A 147 33.11 16.40 -22.02
N ASN A 148 32.88 17.59 -22.58
CA ASN A 148 33.64 18.15 -23.71
C ASN A 148 33.74 17.21 -24.94
N ASN A 149 32.72 16.39 -25.19
CA ASN A 149 32.65 15.40 -26.29
C ASN A 149 33.78 14.33 -26.30
N VAL A 150 34.60 14.25 -25.25
CA VAL A 150 35.79 13.38 -25.20
C VAL A 150 35.83 12.53 -23.93
N THR A 151 35.54 13.11 -22.77
CA THR A 151 35.68 12.41 -21.47
C THR A 151 34.37 11.78 -21.07
N VAL A 152 34.40 10.47 -20.76
CA VAL A 152 33.24 9.75 -20.20
C VAL A 152 33.36 9.70 -18.68
N CYS A 153 32.37 10.26 -18.00
CA CYS A 153 32.28 10.30 -16.54
C CYS A 153 31.34 9.20 -16.04
N ASN A 154 31.83 8.34 -15.15
CA ASN A 154 31.02 7.29 -14.53
C ASN A 154 30.43 7.78 -13.20
N PHE A 155 29.14 7.56 -12.99
CA PHE A 155 28.42 7.83 -11.76
C PHE A 155 27.98 6.51 -11.11
N THR A 156 27.86 6.51 -9.79
CA THR A 156 27.31 5.36 -9.05
C THR A 156 25.81 5.19 -9.30
N ASN A 157 25.11 6.30 -9.54
CA ASN A 157 23.65 6.34 -9.78
C ASN A 157 23.32 6.74 -11.22
N ARG A 158 22.07 6.55 -11.62
CA ARG A 158 21.57 6.90 -12.96
C ARG A 158 21.73 8.40 -13.22
N TYR A 159 22.34 8.74 -14.36
CA TYR A 159 22.63 10.12 -14.75
C TYR A 159 21.35 10.96 -14.95
N SER A 160 20.20 10.32 -15.22
CA SER A 160 18.91 11.01 -15.34
C SER A 160 18.43 11.73 -14.07
N TYR A 161 19.08 11.49 -12.93
CA TYR A 161 18.81 12.21 -11.67
C TYR A 161 19.61 13.51 -11.53
N TYR A 162 20.62 13.73 -12.38
CA TYR A 162 21.36 14.99 -12.42
C TYR A 162 20.65 15.92 -13.40
N GLN A 163 20.24 17.11 -12.92
CA GLN A 163 19.75 18.16 -13.81
C GLN A 163 20.83 18.47 -14.87
N ALA A 164 20.40 18.86 -16.07
CA ALA A 164 21.31 19.16 -17.16
C ALA A 164 22.28 20.27 -16.74
N GLY A 165 23.56 19.89 -16.60
CA GLY A 165 24.65 20.76 -16.20
C GLY A 165 24.89 20.75 -14.69
N PRO A 166 26.11 20.53 -14.18
CA PRO A 166 27.37 20.81 -14.88
C PRO A 166 28.50 19.85 -14.46
N VAL A 167 28.52 18.65 -15.04
CA VAL A 167 29.67 17.74 -14.86
C VAL A 167 30.82 18.28 -15.70
N GLU A 168 31.94 18.56 -15.05
CA GLU A 168 33.17 19.04 -15.69
C GLU A 168 34.30 18.04 -15.48
N SER A 169 35.44 18.26 -16.15
CA SER A 169 36.64 17.42 -16.00
C SER A 169 37.84 18.24 -15.54
N CYS A 170 38.60 17.69 -14.60
CA CYS A 170 39.81 18.24 -14.00
C CYS A 170 40.89 17.15 -14.07
N ASN A 171 41.91 17.33 -14.91
CA ASN A 171 42.98 16.33 -15.14
C ASN A 171 42.45 14.91 -15.43
N GLY A 172 41.36 14.81 -16.20
CA GLY A 172 40.74 13.52 -16.55
C GLY A 172 39.82 12.92 -15.49
N MET A 173 39.68 13.54 -14.32
CA MET A 173 38.67 13.18 -13.32
C MET A 173 37.44 14.06 -13.47
N CYS A 174 36.25 13.48 -13.31
CA CYS A 174 35.00 14.22 -13.41
C CYS A 174 34.54 14.75 -12.06
N TYR A 175 33.95 15.94 -12.04
CA TYR A 175 33.41 16.58 -10.84
C TYR A 175 32.11 17.29 -11.13
N ASP A 176 31.29 17.48 -10.10
CA ASP A 176 30.05 18.26 -10.19
C ASP A 176 30.36 19.72 -9.90
N SER A 177 30.39 20.57 -10.93
CA SER A 177 30.74 21.98 -10.74
C SER A 177 29.69 22.81 -9.98
N ALA A 178 28.53 22.23 -9.66
CA ALA A 178 27.58 22.85 -8.74
C ALA A 178 28.03 22.74 -7.27
N THR A 179 28.94 21.81 -6.95
CA THR A 179 29.42 21.56 -5.57
C THR A 179 30.94 21.55 -5.45
N GLN A 180 31.66 21.45 -6.56
CA GLN A 180 33.11 21.26 -6.64
C GLN A 180 33.73 22.21 -7.67
N GLN A 181 35.04 22.42 -7.57
CA GLN A 181 35.82 23.27 -8.48
C GLN A 181 37.21 22.65 -8.72
N CYS A 182 37.78 22.89 -9.90
CA CYS A 182 39.13 22.47 -10.24
C CYS A 182 40.12 23.61 -9.97
N ILE A 183 41.02 23.44 -9.00
CA ILE A 183 42.09 24.41 -8.69
C ILE A 183 43.43 23.70 -8.82
N ASN A 184 44.32 24.21 -9.68
CA ASN A 184 45.64 23.63 -9.95
C ASN A 184 45.59 22.12 -10.25
N GLY A 185 44.57 21.67 -10.98
CA GLY A 185 44.41 20.27 -11.35
C GLY A 185 43.91 19.34 -10.24
N THR A 186 43.48 19.90 -9.10
CA THR A 186 42.87 19.16 -7.97
C THR A 186 41.42 19.57 -7.80
N ILE A 187 40.53 18.59 -7.63
CA ILE A 187 39.11 18.82 -7.35
C ILE A 187 38.97 19.19 -5.87
N GLN A 188 38.37 20.34 -5.60
CA GLN A 188 38.07 20.84 -4.27
C GLN A 188 36.57 21.10 -4.14
N CYS A 189 36.00 20.93 -2.95
CA CYS A 189 34.62 21.36 -2.72
C CYS A 189 34.52 22.89 -2.79
N ILE A 190 33.44 23.42 -3.38
CA ILE A 190 33.07 24.84 -3.26
C ILE A 190 32.61 25.11 -1.83
N ASN A 191 31.70 24.29 -1.31
CA ASN A 191 31.32 24.26 0.10
C ASN A 191 31.53 22.85 0.66
N ASN A 192 32.05 22.75 1.88
CA ASN A 192 32.39 21.49 2.53
C ASN A 192 31.70 21.37 3.88
N CYS A 193 31.03 20.25 4.12
CA CYS A 193 30.47 19.88 5.41
C CYS A 193 31.07 18.52 5.84
N SER A 194 32.05 18.54 6.75
CA SER A 194 32.71 17.33 7.28
C SER A 194 33.23 16.35 6.21
N GLY A 195 33.77 16.86 5.11
CA GLY A 195 34.29 16.06 3.99
C GLY A 195 33.28 15.81 2.87
N VAL A 196 32.05 16.30 2.99
CA VAL A 196 31.01 16.21 1.96
C VAL A 196 30.86 17.54 1.24
N CYS A 197 31.05 17.55 -0.08
CA CYS A 197 30.79 18.75 -0.88
C CYS A 197 29.28 19.00 -0.99
N TYR A 198 28.84 20.25 -0.91
CA TYR A 198 27.43 20.59 -1.04
C TYR A 198 27.18 21.92 -1.77
N ASN A 199 25.96 22.11 -2.24
CA ASN A 199 25.51 23.35 -2.87
C ASN A 199 24.85 24.26 -1.80
N SER A 200 25.45 25.41 -1.51
CA SER A 200 24.94 26.39 -0.55
C SER A 200 23.61 27.03 -0.94
N SER A 201 23.18 26.87 -2.20
CA SER A 201 21.91 27.37 -2.71
C SER A 201 20.73 26.44 -2.39
N SER A 202 20.99 25.20 -1.93
CA SER A 202 19.95 24.22 -1.58
C SER A 202 20.14 23.61 -0.19
N HIS A 203 21.37 23.60 0.33
CA HIS A 203 21.71 23.03 1.62
C HIS A 203 22.58 23.97 2.45
N GLN A 204 22.67 23.68 3.74
CA GLN A 204 23.50 24.36 4.73
C GLN A 204 24.12 23.33 5.67
N CYS A 205 25.31 23.64 6.19
CA CYS A 205 26.02 22.77 7.13
C CYS A 205 25.85 23.28 8.56
N PHE A 206 25.30 22.46 9.44
CA PHE A 206 25.21 22.74 10.88
C PHE A 206 26.07 21.75 11.65
N ASN A 207 27.12 22.24 12.32
CA ASN A 207 28.02 21.42 13.15
C ASN A 207 28.47 20.12 12.45
N GLY A 208 28.77 20.20 11.15
CA GLY A 208 29.19 19.06 10.37
C GLY A 208 28.07 18.14 9.87
N THR A 209 26.81 18.54 10.01
CA THR A 209 25.61 17.86 9.50
C THR A 209 25.01 18.67 8.35
N LEU A 210 24.79 18.03 7.20
CA LEU A 210 24.21 18.67 6.03
C LEU A 210 22.67 18.65 6.13
N CYS A 211 22.06 19.83 6.13
CA CYS A 211 20.60 20.01 6.16
C CYS A 211 20.12 20.81 4.95
N SER A 212 18.86 20.64 4.56
CA SER A 212 18.23 21.49 3.55
C SER A 212 18.09 22.93 4.07
N LEU A 213 18.01 23.93 3.18
CA LEU A 213 17.86 25.34 3.59
C LEU A 213 16.61 25.62 4.45
N SER A 214 15.54 24.84 4.26
CA SER A 214 14.30 24.97 5.05
C SER A 214 14.33 24.22 6.38
N GLU A 215 15.41 23.49 6.66
CA GLU A 215 15.53 22.65 7.85
C GLU A 215 16.39 23.33 8.92
N GLN A 216 16.19 22.89 10.16
CA GLN A 216 17.00 23.27 11.31
C GLN A 216 17.67 22.04 11.91
N LEU A 217 18.72 22.25 12.70
CA LEU A 217 19.42 21.18 13.39
C LEU A 217 18.85 20.96 14.80
N CYS A 218 18.52 19.71 15.14
CA CYS A 218 18.24 19.26 16.48
C CYS A 218 19.33 18.30 16.97
N ILE A 219 19.88 18.56 18.15
CA ILE A 219 20.77 17.61 18.84
C ILE A 219 19.91 16.74 19.73
N VAL A 220 19.52 15.57 19.22
CA VAL A 220 18.60 14.63 19.86
C VAL A 220 19.37 13.74 20.84
N LYS A 221 19.04 13.85 22.14
CA LYS A 221 19.50 12.97 23.22
C LYS A 221 18.42 12.00 23.67
N TYR A 222 17.15 12.37 23.53
CA TYR A 222 16.04 11.53 23.95
C TYR A 222 15.08 11.31 22.80
N ASP A 223 14.72 10.06 22.57
CA ASP A 223 13.62 9.69 21.68
C ASP A 223 12.30 10.26 22.23
N SER A 224 11.58 11.05 21.44
CA SER A 224 10.36 11.73 21.90
C SER A 224 9.20 10.75 22.16
N GLY A 225 9.16 9.61 21.46
CA GLY A 225 8.12 8.61 21.62
C GLY A 225 8.25 7.80 22.90
N SER A 226 9.43 7.21 23.11
CA SER A 226 9.72 6.27 24.20
C SER A 226 10.36 6.94 25.43
N GLY A 227 10.99 8.10 25.25
CA GLY A 227 11.85 8.73 26.26
C GLY A 227 13.22 8.07 26.39
N TYR A 228 13.59 7.16 25.47
CA TYR A 228 14.88 6.48 25.50
C TYR A 228 16.05 7.46 25.33
N LEU A 229 17.05 7.34 26.20
CA LEU A 229 18.29 8.13 26.13
C LEU A 229 19.27 7.49 25.14
N TYR A 230 19.64 8.23 24.10
CA TYR A 230 20.70 7.83 23.19
C TYR A 230 22.07 7.94 23.87
N GLN A 231 22.88 6.87 23.79
CA GLN A 231 24.25 6.87 24.31
C GLN A 231 25.15 7.91 23.64
N ARG A 232 24.87 8.27 22.38
CA ARG A 232 25.50 9.39 21.69
C ARG A 232 24.41 10.31 21.13
N PRO A 233 24.49 11.63 21.37
CA PRO A 233 23.54 12.57 20.78
C PRO A 233 23.56 12.46 19.26
N SER A 234 22.37 12.34 18.66
CA SER A 234 22.18 12.30 17.22
C SER A 234 21.93 13.71 16.70
N HIS A 235 22.62 14.10 15.64
CA HIS A 235 22.40 15.36 14.94
C HIS A 235 21.36 15.10 13.84
N GLN A 236 20.18 15.72 13.95
CA GLN A 236 19.08 15.50 13.02
C GLN A 236 18.57 16.81 12.45
N CYS A 237 18.50 16.88 11.13
CA CYS A 237 17.81 17.95 10.43
C CYS A 237 16.30 17.74 10.56
N TYR A 238 15.55 18.81 10.79
CA TYR A 238 14.10 18.75 10.86
C TYR A 238 13.45 19.98 10.25
N ASN A 239 12.25 19.78 9.70
CA ASN A 239 11.44 20.88 9.19
C ASN A 239 10.63 21.51 10.34
N PRO A 240 10.83 22.82 10.64
CA PRO A 240 10.14 23.50 11.75
C PRO A 240 8.62 23.62 11.53
N THR A 241 8.13 23.37 10.32
CA THR A 241 6.69 23.34 10.01
C THR A 241 5.98 22.15 10.65
N TYR A 242 6.67 21.02 10.78
CA TYR A 242 6.07 19.74 11.21
C TYR A 242 6.65 19.20 12.50
N SER A 243 7.76 19.76 12.96
CA SER A 243 8.46 19.30 14.16
C SER A 243 9.13 20.45 14.87
N VAL A 244 9.39 20.29 16.16
CA VAL A 244 10.17 21.22 16.96
C VAL A 244 11.20 20.46 17.78
N CYS A 245 12.38 21.05 17.95
CA CYS A 245 13.40 20.54 18.86
C CYS A 245 13.23 21.16 20.24
N LEU A 246 12.86 20.37 21.25
CA LEU A 246 12.69 20.84 22.63
C LEU A 246 13.48 19.94 23.57
N ASN A 247 14.33 20.54 24.42
CA ASN A 247 15.13 19.83 25.43
C ASN A 247 15.83 18.57 24.90
N ASN A 248 16.47 18.69 23.73
CA ASN A 248 17.16 17.58 23.06
C ASN A 248 16.23 16.41 22.64
N SER A 249 14.95 16.69 22.36
CA SER A 249 14.01 15.77 21.72
C SER A 249 13.41 16.41 20.48
N LEU A 250 13.25 15.62 19.42
CA LEU A 250 12.55 16.03 18.21
C LEU A 250 11.10 15.60 18.28
N CYS A 251 10.18 16.57 18.21
CA CYS A 251 8.80 16.36 18.62
C CYS A 251 7.87 16.81 17.50
N THR A 252 6.96 15.94 17.10
CA THR A 252 6.03 16.21 16.00
C THR A 252 5.06 17.32 16.42
N TYR A 253 4.91 18.33 15.57
CA TYR A 253 4.02 19.46 15.77
C TYR A 253 2.72 19.28 14.94
N PRO A 254 1.54 19.64 15.47
CA PRO A 254 1.26 20.10 16.85
C PRO A 254 0.97 18.95 17.82
N SER A 255 0.69 17.75 17.32
CA SER A 255 0.10 16.64 18.10
C SER A 255 1.04 16.01 19.13
N GLY A 256 2.35 16.23 19.02
CA GLY A 256 3.37 15.70 19.93
C GLY A 256 3.82 16.69 21.00
N LEU A 257 3.08 17.80 21.22
CA LEU A 257 3.45 18.84 22.17
C LEU A 257 2.38 19.11 23.22
N CYS A 258 2.82 19.42 24.44
CA CYS A 258 1.99 19.93 25.51
C CYS A 258 2.80 20.83 26.44
N ASN A 259 2.38 22.08 26.61
CA ASN A 259 3.07 23.04 27.48
C ASN A 259 4.60 23.04 27.30
N GLN A 260 5.05 23.15 26.04
CA GLN A 260 6.48 23.12 25.64
C GLN A 260 7.24 21.83 26.01
N ARG A 261 6.52 20.71 26.20
CA ARG A 261 7.09 19.38 26.40
C ARG A 261 6.63 18.44 25.31
N CYS A 262 7.50 17.48 25.01
CA CYS A 262 7.20 16.44 24.03
C CYS A 262 6.38 15.35 24.67
N LEU A 263 5.25 15.02 24.03
CA LEU A 263 4.39 13.94 24.45
C LEU A 263 5.00 12.60 24.04
N ARG A 264 4.94 11.64 24.96
CA ARG A 264 5.18 10.23 24.65
C ARG A 264 4.01 9.64 23.86
N TYR A 265 4.23 8.48 23.24
CA TYR A 265 3.19 7.84 22.43
C TYR A 265 1.89 7.53 23.21
N ASN A 266 2.00 7.32 24.52
CA ASN A 266 0.91 7.03 25.45
C ASN A 266 0.47 8.28 26.22
N GLN A 267 0.71 9.48 25.68
CA GLN A 267 0.33 10.73 26.29
C GLN A 267 -0.54 11.58 25.36
N ALA A 268 -1.53 12.22 25.93
CA ALA A 268 -2.39 13.20 25.28
C ALA A 268 -2.21 14.57 25.93
N CYS A 269 -2.28 15.64 25.15
CA CYS A 269 -2.34 16.99 25.70
C CYS A 269 -3.79 17.47 25.75
N VAL A 270 -4.23 17.88 26.93
CA VAL A 270 -5.55 18.47 27.15
C VAL A 270 -5.39 19.95 27.45
N ASN A 271 -6.07 20.78 26.66
CA ASN A 271 -6.09 22.25 26.77
C ASN A 271 -4.70 22.91 26.76
N ASN A 272 -3.71 22.32 26.10
CA ASN A 272 -2.32 22.76 26.06
C ASN A 272 -1.63 22.91 27.45
N MET A 273 -2.19 22.32 28.50
CA MET A 273 -1.69 22.45 29.88
C MET A 273 -1.44 21.10 30.55
N THR A 274 -2.39 20.17 30.38
CA THR A 274 -2.39 18.91 31.13
C THR A 274 -1.94 17.76 30.26
N VAL A 275 -0.91 17.03 30.72
CA VAL A 275 -0.47 15.79 30.07
C VAL A 275 -1.21 14.61 30.70
N CYS A 276 -1.94 13.88 29.87
CA CYS A 276 -2.74 12.74 30.27
C CYS A 276 -2.08 11.44 29.79
N ASN A 277 -1.79 10.52 30.71
CA ASN A 277 -1.37 9.19 30.32
C ASN A 277 -2.60 8.39 29.86
N ILE A 278 -2.51 7.81 28.68
CA ILE A 278 -3.56 6.99 28.05
C ILE A 278 -3.04 5.58 27.82
N THR A 279 -3.93 4.60 27.86
CA THR A 279 -3.55 3.18 27.75
C THR A 279 -3.05 2.82 26.35
N ASN A 280 -3.60 3.46 25.33
CA ASN A 280 -3.26 3.24 23.92
C ASN A 280 -2.59 4.47 23.31
N ARG A 281 -2.08 4.33 22.08
CA ARG A 281 -1.46 5.45 21.35
C ARG A 281 -2.47 6.58 21.13
N TYR A 282 -2.06 7.84 21.34
CA TYR A 282 -2.96 9.01 21.18
C TYR A 282 -3.61 9.09 19.80
N SER A 283 -2.93 8.61 18.76
CA SER A 283 -3.46 8.54 17.39
C SER A 283 -4.76 7.73 17.24
N TYR A 284 -5.12 6.89 18.23
CA TYR A 284 -6.38 6.14 18.23
C TYR A 284 -7.54 6.90 18.89
N TYR A 285 -7.28 8.03 19.53
CA TYR A 285 -8.30 8.86 20.16
C TYR A 285 -8.75 9.94 19.18
N GLN A 286 -10.07 10.11 19.04
CA GLN A 286 -10.63 11.25 18.33
C GLN A 286 -10.35 12.54 19.11
N ALA A 287 -10.29 13.67 18.40
CA ALA A 287 -10.12 14.97 19.02
C ALA A 287 -11.22 15.21 20.09
N GLY A 288 -10.83 15.68 21.28
CA GLY A 288 -11.76 15.93 22.39
C GLY A 288 -12.18 14.69 23.18
N ARG A 289 -11.68 13.50 22.85
CA ARG A 289 -12.03 12.27 23.60
C ARG A 289 -11.38 12.19 24.98
N VAL A 290 -10.19 12.75 25.14
CA VAL A 290 -9.52 12.85 26.44
C VAL A 290 -9.71 14.26 26.97
N GLU A 291 -10.35 14.39 28.13
CA GLU A 291 -10.63 15.66 28.77
C GLU A 291 -10.03 15.70 30.18
N SER A 292 -10.08 16.87 30.84
CA SER A 292 -9.54 17.06 32.20
C SER A 292 -10.60 17.60 33.15
N CYS A 293 -10.72 16.99 34.32
CA CYS A 293 -11.56 17.39 35.45
C CYS A 293 -10.66 17.65 36.66
N ASN A 294 -10.52 18.92 37.09
CA ASN A 294 -9.63 19.32 38.20
C ASN A 294 -8.19 18.77 38.09
N GLY A 295 -7.64 18.74 36.88
CA GLY A 295 -6.28 18.25 36.62
C GLY A 295 -6.16 16.73 36.48
N MET A 296 -7.23 15.96 36.69
CA MET A 296 -7.29 14.53 36.38
C MET A 296 -7.91 14.30 35.01
N CYS A 297 -7.37 13.36 34.24
CA CYS A 297 -7.83 13.08 32.89
C CYS A 297 -8.89 11.98 32.85
N TYR A 298 -9.85 12.09 31.94
CA TYR A 298 -10.92 11.10 31.75
C TYR A 298 -11.26 10.90 30.27
N ASP A 299 -11.82 9.73 29.92
CA ASP A 299 -12.34 9.45 28.57
C ASP A 299 -13.79 9.93 28.48
N SER A 300 -14.03 11.03 27.76
CA SER A 300 -15.36 11.64 27.62
C SER A 300 -16.39 10.74 26.94
N ALA A 301 -15.96 9.65 26.30
CA ALA A 301 -16.87 8.64 25.75
C ALA A 301 -17.46 7.70 26.83
N THR A 302 -16.86 7.63 28.01
CA THR A 302 -17.30 6.71 29.11
C THR A 302 -17.48 7.41 30.45
N GLN A 303 -16.92 8.61 30.61
CA GLN A 303 -16.84 9.37 31.84
C GLN A 303 -17.23 10.82 31.62
N GLN A 304 -17.68 11.49 32.68
CA GLN A 304 -18.06 12.90 32.70
C GLN A 304 -17.57 13.58 33.98
N CYS A 305 -17.30 14.88 33.90
CA CYS A 305 -16.92 15.69 35.05
C CYS A 305 -18.17 16.38 35.64
N ILE A 306 -18.57 16.01 36.85
CA ILE A 306 -19.70 16.65 37.56
C ILE A 306 -19.18 17.21 38.88
N ASN A 307 -19.33 18.51 39.09
CA ASN A 307 -18.87 19.22 40.29
C ASN A 307 -17.41 18.92 40.65
N GLY A 308 -16.55 18.81 39.65
CA GLY A 308 -15.12 18.55 39.84
C GLY A 308 -14.74 17.10 40.17
N THR A 309 -15.70 16.17 40.11
CA THR A 309 -15.46 14.72 40.29
C THR A 309 -15.72 13.99 38.98
N ILE A 310 -14.82 13.07 38.61
CA ILE A 310 -15.01 12.18 37.45
C ILE A 310 -16.03 11.11 37.84
N GLN A 311 -17.10 11.00 37.06
CA GLN A 311 -18.14 9.99 37.22
C GLN A 311 -18.27 9.20 35.92
N CYS A 312 -18.62 7.92 36.01
CA CYS A 312 -18.97 7.15 34.81
C CYS A 312 -20.27 7.68 34.20
N ILE A 313 -20.34 7.77 32.88
CA ILE A 313 -21.61 7.98 32.16
C ILE A 313 -22.48 6.73 32.31
N ASN A 314 -21.89 5.56 32.06
CA ASN A 314 -22.47 4.26 32.38
C ASN A 314 -21.49 3.46 33.24
N ASN A 315 -21.98 2.79 34.28
CA ASN A 315 -21.18 2.02 35.22
C ASN A 315 -21.62 0.55 35.25
N CYS A 316 -20.67 -0.36 35.14
CA CYS A 316 -20.87 -1.80 35.31
C CYS A 316 -19.91 -2.31 36.38
N SER A 317 -20.39 -2.55 37.60
CA SER A 317 -19.59 -3.03 38.74
C SER A 317 -18.31 -2.21 39.03
N GLY A 318 -18.35 -0.90 38.85
CA GLY A 318 -17.20 0.00 39.07
C GLY A 318 -16.36 0.26 37.82
N VAL A 319 -16.71 -0.34 36.67
CA VAL A 319 -16.06 -0.10 35.38
C VAL A 319 -16.93 0.82 34.54
N CYS A 320 -16.39 1.96 34.12
CA CYS A 320 -17.07 2.87 33.19
C CYS A 320 -17.12 2.26 31.78
N TYR A 321 -18.24 2.40 31.07
CA TYR A 321 -18.36 1.88 29.71
C TYR A 321 -19.19 2.78 28.78
N ASN A 322 -19.03 2.57 27.47
CA ASN A 322 -19.81 3.25 26.45
C ASN A 322 -20.99 2.36 26.03
N SER A 323 -22.22 2.82 26.27
CA SER A 323 -23.46 2.11 25.92
C SER A 323 -23.68 1.92 24.42
N SER A 324 -22.92 2.63 23.59
CA SER A 324 -22.96 2.50 22.12
C SER A 324 -22.12 1.34 21.60
N SER A 325 -21.29 0.72 22.44
CA SER A 325 -20.44 -0.42 22.06
C SER A 325 -20.53 -1.60 23.02
N HIS A 326 -20.94 -1.36 24.27
CA HIS A 326 -21.05 -2.40 25.30
C HIS A 326 -22.38 -2.29 26.05
N GLN A 327 -22.73 -3.38 26.73
CA GLN A 327 -23.87 -3.52 27.62
C GLN A 327 -23.45 -4.25 28.90
N CYS A 328 -24.11 -3.96 30.01
CA CYS A 328 -23.82 -4.56 31.31
C CYS A 328 -24.91 -5.58 31.66
N PHE A 329 -24.52 -6.84 31.86
CA PHE A 329 -25.42 -7.89 32.34
C PHE A 329 -24.98 -8.36 33.72
N ASN A 330 -25.79 -8.12 34.75
CA ASN A 330 -25.51 -8.54 36.14
C ASN A 330 -24.09 -8.21 36.62
N GLY A 331 -23.57 -7.05 36.22
CA GLY A 331 -22.22 -6.61 36.59
C GLY A 331 -21.09 -7.14 35.70
N THR A 332 -21.40 -7.87 34.62
CA THR A 332 -20.48 -8.32 33.59
C THR A 332 -20.62 -7.44 32.34
N LEU A 333 -19.52 -6.86 31.87
CA LEU A 333 -19.49 -6.02 30.67
C LEU A 333 -19.32 -6.87 29.41
N CYS A 334 -20.30 -6.83 28.51
CA CYS A 334 -20.29 -7.55 27.23
C CYS A 334 -20.38 -6.57 26.06
N SER A 335 -19.89 -6.98 24.89
CA SER A 335 -20.12 -6.24 23.64
C SER A 335 -21.61 -6.22 23.28
N LEU A 336 -22.08 -5.23 22.52
CA LEU A 336 -23.50 -5.17 22.11
C LEU A 336 -23.99 -6.38 21.32
N SER A 337 -23.10 -7.07 20.60
CA SER A 337 -23.42 -8.29 19.85
C SER A 337 -23.38 -9.57 20.70
N GLU A 338 -22.98 -9.48 21.97
CA GLU A 338 -22.80 -10.63 22.85
C GLU A 338 -23.99 -10.79 23.79
N GLN A 339 -24.18 -12.01 24.27
CA GLN A 339 -25.14 -12.38 25.31
C GLN A 339 -24.40 -12.89 26.55
N LEU A 340 -25.06 -12.87 27.70
CA LEU A 340 -24.51 -13.40 28.94
C LEU A 340 -24.90 -14.86 29.14
N CYS A 341 -23.91 -15.72 29.38
CA CYS A 341 -24.11 -17.09 29.87
C CYS A 341 -23.69 -17.20 31.34
N ILE A 342 -24.53 -17.82 32.15
CA ILE A 342 -24.19 -18.20 33.52
C ILE A 342 -23.64 -19.63 33.46
N VAL A 343 -22.32 -19.77 33.46
CA VAL A 343 -21.63 -21.04 33.30
C VAL A 343 -21.43 -21.69 34.67
N LYS A 344 -22.18 -22.76 34.95
CA LYS A 344 -21.98 -23.62 36.12
C LYS A 344 -21.12 -24.85 35.79
N TYR A 345 -21.04 -25.24 34.53
CA TYR A 345 -20.27 -26.40 34.10
C TYR A 345 -19.41 -26.08 32.88
N ASP A 346 -18.15 -26.47 32.94
CA ASP A 346 -17.25 -26.42 31.80
C ASP A 346 -17.67 -27.44 30.73
N SER A 347 -17.83 -26.99 29.49
CA SER A 347 -18.37 -27.83 28.41
C SER A 347 -17.43 -28.94 27.95
N GLY A 348 -16.12 -28.78 28.12
CA GLY A 348 -15.12 -29.78 27.74
C GLY A 348 -14.88 -30.83 28.83
N SER A 349 -14.73 -30.38 30.07
CA SER A 349 -14.33 -31.22 31.21
C SER A 349 -15.50 -31.66 32.09
N GLY A 350 -16.64 -30.97 32.05
CA GLY A 350 -17.73 -31.13 33.01
C GLY A 350 -17.42 -30.56 34.40
N TYR A 351 -16.32 -29.82 34.54
CA TYR A 351 -15.94 -29.19 35.81
C TYR A 351 -17.02 -28.23 36.29
N LYS A 352 -17.44 -28.36 37.55
CA LYS A 352 -18.45 -27.49 38.15
C LYS A 352 -17.81 -26.24 38.74
N TYR A 353 -18.17 -25.07 38.21
CA TYR A 353 -17.78 -23.78 38.77
C TYR A 353 -18.58 -23.48 40.05
N ASN A 354 -17.88 -23.17 41.14
CA ASN A 354 -18.49 -22.66 42.37
C ASN A 354 -17.62 -21.52 42.95
N PRO A 355 -18.03 -20.25 42.84
CA PRO A 355 -19.31 -19.76 42.29
C PRO A 355 -19.43 -19.92 40.76
N PRO A 356 -20.65 -19.82 40.19
CA PRO A 356 -20.86 -19.81 38.74
C PRO A 356 -20.05 -18.70 38.07
N SER A 357 -19.52 -18.97 36.87
CA SER A 357 -18.80 -18.01 36.05
C SER A 357 -19.77 -17.28 35.13
N TYR A 358 -19.63 -15.96 34.99
CA TYR A 358 -20.42 -15.14 34.09
C TYR A 358 -19.59 -14.85 32.83
N GLN A 359 -20.04 -15.33 31.67
CA GLN A 359 -19.26 -15.22 30.43
C GLN A 359 -20.09 -14.61 29.31
N CYS A 360 -19.53 -13.58 28.67
CA CYS A 360 -20.07 -13.03 27.44
C CYS A 360 -19.77 -13.98 26.29
N TYR A 361 -20.74 -14.19 25.41
CA TYR A 361 -20.56 -15.03 24.25
C TYR A 361 -21.28 -14.46 23.03
N ASN A 362 -20.72 -14.72 21.85
CA ASN A 362 -21.33 -14.32 20.60
C ASN A 362 -22.27 -15.46 20.12
N PRO A 363 -23.58 -15.20 19.96
CA PRO A 363 -24.57 -16.21 19.56
C PRO A 363 -24.38 -16.74 18.13
N THR A 364 -23.61 -16.05 17.29
CA THR A 364 -23.22 -16.53 15.96
C THR A 364 -22.26 -17.71 16.05
N TYR A 365 -21.36 -17.68 17.04
CA TYR A 365 -20.34 -18.70 17.18
C TYR A 365 -20.70 -19.72 18.23
N SER A 366 -21.39 -19.35 19.31
CA SER A 366 -21.55 -20.19 20.51
C SER A 366 -22.97 -20.11 21.07
N VAL A 367 -23.34 -21.05 21.93
CA VAL A 367 -24.66 -21.11 22.54
C VAL A 367 -24.56 -21.45 24.02
N CYS A 368 -25.31 -20.72 24.84
CA CYS A 368 -25.47 -21.03 26.25
C CYS A 368 -26.64 -22.00 26.42
N PHE A 369 -26.38 -23.19 26.97
CA PHE A 369 -27.40 -24.21 27.18
C PHE A 369 -27.18 -24.92 28.51
N ASN A 370 -28.23 -25.02 29.35
CA ASN A 370 -28.19 -25.62 30.70
C ASN A 370 -26.92 -25.25 31.49
N ASP A 371 -26.71 -23.95 31.67
CA ASP A 371 -25.57 -23.39 32.42
C ASP A 371 -24.18 -23.81 31.88
N SER A 372 -24.08 -24.10 30.57
CA SER A 372 -22.82 -24.46 29.89
C SER A 372 -22.68 -23.68 28.58
N LEU A 373 -21.46 -23.23 28.25
CA LEU A 373 -21.17 -22.55 26.98
C LEU A 373 -20.65 -23.55 25.94
N CYS A 374 -21.43 -23.82 24.90
CA CYS A 374 -21.01 -24.70 23.79
C CYS A 374 -20.36 -23.86 22.68
N GLY A 375 -19.25 -24.36 22.12
CA GLY A 375 -18.42 -23.62 21.18
C GLY A 375 -19.04 -23.37 19.81
N TYR A 376 -19.96 -24.23 19.34
CA TYR A 376 -20.80 -24.04 18.14
C TYR A 376 -22.23 -24.56 18.38
N PRO A 377 -23.27 -23.97 17.75
CA PRO A 377 -24.63 -24.52 17.80
C PRO A 377 -24.71 -25.99 17.33
N SER A 378 -23.82 -26.39 16.43
CA SER A 378 -23.67 -27.78 15.95
C SER A 378 -23.11 -28.75 17.00
N GLN A 379 -22.65 -28.24 18.15
CA GLN A 379 -22.19 -29.05 19.28
C GLN A 379 -23.29 -29.32 20.31
N LEU A 380 -24.55 -28.99 20.04
CA LEU A 380 -25.68 -29.42 20.86
C LEU A 380 -26.21 -30.76 20.37
N CYS A 381 -26.28 -31.74 21.28
CA CYS A 381 -26.89 -33.04 21.03
C CYS A 381 -27.74 -33.45 22.22
N ASN A 382 -29.02 -33.77 22.01
CA ASN A 382 -29.96 -34.13 23.07
C ASN A 382 -29.83 -33.24 24.33
N GLN A 383 -29.87 -31.92 24.14
CA GLN A 383 -29.83 -30.94 25.24
C GLN A 383 -28.52 -30.96 26.07
N ARG A 384 -27.38 -31.31 25.45
CA ARG A 384 -26.06 -31.23 26.08
C ARG A 384 -24.99 -30.78 25.09
N CYS A 385 -23.96 -30.05 25.55
CA CYS A 385 -22.77 -29.76 24.75
C CYS A 385 -21.95 -31.04 24.53
N LEU A 386 -21.57 -31.31 23.28
CA LEU A 386 -20.62 -32.35 22.91
C LEU A 386 -19.22 -32.00 23.41
N ARG A 387 -18.51 -33.00 23.95
CA ARG A 387 -17.08 -32.92 24.24
C ARG A 387 -16.26 -33.06 22.95
N TYR A 388 -14.96 -32.75 23.03
CA TYR A 388 -14.05 -32.79 21.88
C TYR A 388 -14.01 -34.15 21.15
N ASN A 389 -14.29 -35.26 21.86
CA ASN A 389 -14.33 -36.61 21.29
C ASN A 389 -15.76 -37.12 21.06
N GLU A 390 -16.79 -36.28 21.15
CA GLU A 390 -18.18 -36.70 21.01
C GLU A 390 -18.77 -36.18 19.68
N VAL A 391 -19.52 -37.03 18.97
CA VAL A 391 -20.31 -36.65 17.79
C VAL A 391 -21.79 -36.90 18.04
N CYS A 392 -22.65 -36.05 17.48
CA CYS A 392 -24.08 -36.22 17.57
C CYS A 392 -24.63 -36.94 16.33
N VAL A 393 -25.31 -38.05 16.54
CA VAL A 393 -26.04 -38.77 15.49
C VAL A 393 -27.53 -38.47 15.62
N ASN A 394 -28.13 -37.98 14.54
CA ASN A 394 -29.56 -37.67 14.42
C ASN A 394 -30.12 -36.73 15.49
N ASN A 395 -29.29 -35.84 16.04
CA ASN A 395 -29.67 -34.88 17.09
C ASN A 395 -30.10 -35.52 18.43
N VAL A 396 -29.90 -36.83 18.59
CA VAL A 396 -30.42 -37.62 19.73
C VAL A 396 -29.31 -38.42 20.43
N THR A 397 -28.37 -39.00 19.69
CA THR A 397 -27.38 -39.92 20.25
C THR A 397 -25.99 -39.30 20.27
N VAL A 398 -25.37 -39.25 21.45
CA VAL A 398 -23.97 -38.83 21.62
C VAL A 398 -23.08 -40.05 21.53
N CYS A 399 -22.11 -40.04 20.60
CA CYS A 399 -21.19 -41.15 20.37
C CYS A 399 -19.75 -40.71 20.59
N ASN A 400 -18.92 -41.56 21.19
CA ASN A 400 -17.50 -41.26 21.37
C ASN A 400 -16.71 -41.65 20.11
N VAL A 401 -15.91 -40.73 19.61
CA VAL A 401 -14.95 -40.96 18.52
C VAL A 401 -13.62 -41.33 19.13
N THR A 402 -13.22 -42.58 18.93
CA THR A 402 -11.88 -43.09 19.24
C THR A 402 -11.28 -43.67 17.97
N ASN A 403 -10.11 -43.18 17.56
CA ASN A 403 -9.39 -43.65 16.37
C ASN A 403 -10.20 -43.61 15.06
N GLY A 404 -10.99 -42.55 14.84
CA GLY A 404 -11.75 -42.36 13.61
C GLY A 404 -13.06 -43.17 13.51
N SER A 405 -13.37 -43.97 14.53
CA SER A 405 -14.62 -44.74 14.62
C SER A 405 -15.51 -44.15 15.72
N ALA A 406 -16.76 -43.83 15.36
CA ALA A 406 -17.77 -43.43 16.34
C ALA A 406 -18.39 -44.70 16.97
N MET A 407 -18.22 -44.86 18.28
CA MET A 407 -18.93 -45.86 19.07
C MET A 407 -20.15 -45.20 19.72
N CYS A 408 -21.31 -45.57 19.20
CA CYS A 408 -22.63 -45.39 19.80
C CYS A 408 -23.06 -46.77 20.36
#